data_AF-A0A833A534-F1
#
_entry.id   AF-A0A833A534-F1
#
_cell.length_a   1.000
_cell.length_b   1.000
_cell.length_c   1.000
_cell.angle_alpha   90.00
_cell.angle_beta   90.00
_cell.angle_gamma   90.00
#
_symmetry.space_group_name_H-M   'P 1'
#
loop_
_entity.id
_entity.type
_entity.pdbx_description
1 polymer ?
#
loop_
_entity_poly.entity_id
_entity_poly.type
_entity_poly.pdbx_seq_one_letter_code
_entity_poly.pdbx_strand_id
1 'polypeptide(L)'
;MHEEIFTFPKFVNGLEYVDIKFGGRGIELLKDLYYLGFLSEDTIEVEGWKIRRIDLTALMLPKPPEPEEVAKLLNEDPNVESYGFYVVETVTKKDQKITYTIPFLDIRTIQSIIPGVTHVSYQTSIPAAIFTAMIVKNEIKERGVLPPECINTETLMKYLKKVGENGIKITQHIEEIIN
;
A
#
# COMPACT_ATOMS: atom_id res chain seq x y z
N MET A 1 -1.92 -5.68 -11.38
CA MET A 1 -2.42 -6.90 -10.72
C MET A 1 -1.63 -7.05 -9.44
N HIS A 2 -2.27 -7.19 -8.27
CA HIS A 2 -1.59 -7.22 -6.97
C HIS A 2 -1.54 -8.66 -6.43
N GLU A 3 -0.52 -9.00 -5.67
CA GLU A 3 -0.16 -10.38 -5.32
C GLU A 3 -1.22 -11.19 -4.56
N GLU A 4 -2.03 -10.58 -3.67
CA GLU A 4 -2.94 -11.34 -2.80
C GLU A 4 -4.12 -11.94 -3.56
N ILE A 5 -4.44 -11.45 -4.77
CA ILE A 5 -5.48 -12.09 -5.60
C ILE A 5 -5.08 -13.51 -6.00
N PHE A 6 -3.79 -13.87 -5.92
CA PHE A 6 -3.29 -15.21 -6.19
C PHE A 6 -3.22 -16.09 -4.94
N THR A 7 -3.18 -15.48 -3.75
CA THR A 7 -3.04 -16.21 -2.49
C THR A 7 -4.39 -16.38 -1.79
N PHE A 8 -5.22 -15.33 -1.73
CA PHE A 8 -6.53 -15.40 -1.07
C PHE A 8 -7.44 -16.52 -1.60
N PRO A 9 -7.60 -16.75 -2.91
CA PRO A 9 -8.44 -17.86 -3.39
C PRO A 9 -7.93 -19.26 -2.99
N LYS A 10 -6.65 -19.39 -2.62
CA LYS A 10 -6.05 -20.66 -2.22
C LYS A 10 -6.21 -20.95 -0.73
N PHE A 11 -6.27 -19.91 0.10
CA PHE A 11 -6.15 -20.04 1.56
C PHE A 11 -7.35 -19.48 2.34
N VAL A 12 -8.17 -18.61 1.73
CA VAL A 12 -9.40 -18.08 2.36
C VAL A 12 -10.58 -18.95 1.98
N ASN A 13 -11.01 -19.81 2.91
CA ASN A 13 -12.12 -20.74 2.69
C ASN A 13 -13.45 -20.01 2.42
N GLY A 14 -14.16 -20.44 1.38
CA GLY A 14 -15.46 -19.90 1.02
C GLY A 14 -15.41 -18.54 0.30
N LEU A 15 -14.23 -18.10 -0.12
CA LEU A 15 -14.06 -16.92 -0.96
C LEU A 15 -14.60 -17.20 -2.37
N GLU A 16 -15.64 -16.48 -2.77
CA GLU A 16 -16.25 -16.62 -4.10
C GLU A 16 -15.76 -15.54 -5.06
N TYR A 17 -15.42 -14.35 -4.54
CA TYR A 17 -14.95 -13.22 -5.32
C TYR A 17 -13.93 -12.40 -4.51
N VAL A 18 -12.90 -11.91 -5.21
CA VAL A 18 -11.94 -10.95 -4.66
C VAL A 18 -11.48 -10.00 -5.75
N ASP A 19 -11.30 -8.73 -5.39
CA ASP A 19 -10.81 -7.68 -6.26
C ASP A 19 -9.98 -6.70 -5.44
N ILE A 20 -9.02 -6.07 -6.09
CA ILE A 20 -8.13 -5.08 -5.50
C ILE A 20 -8.11 -3.85 -6.40
N LYS A 21 -8.51 -2.73 -5.83
CA LYS A 21 -8.61 -1.44 -6.53
C LYS A 21 -7.56 -0.48 -6.02
N PHE A 22 -6.92 0.21 -6.95
CA PHE A 22 -5.99 1.30 -6.65
C PHE A 22 -6.62 2.62 -7.05
N GLY A 23 -6.55 3.57 -6.12
CA GLY A 23 -6.90 4.96 -6.34
C GLY A 23 -5.73 5.84 -5.95
N GLY A 24 -5.75 7.09 -6.38
CA GLY A 24 -4.74 8.04 -5.97
C GLY A 24 -4.71 9.28 -6.86
N ARG A 25 -4.07 10.32 -6.34
CA ARG A 25 -3.73 11.50 -7.14
C ARG A 25 -2.77 11.08 -8.25
N GLY A 26 -2.99 11.58 -9.46
CA GLY A 26 -2.12 11.33 -10.61
C GLY A 26 -2.60 10.23 -11.56
N ILE A 27 -3.66 9.47 -11.25
CA ILE A 27 -4.23 8.48 -12.19
C ILE A 27 -4.70 9.16 -13.49
N GLU A 28 -5.33 10.33 -13.39
CA GLU A 28 -5.78 11.11 -14.55
C GLU A 28 -4.61 11.57 -15.42
N LEU A 29 -3.57 12.14 -14.81
CA LEU A 29 -2.33 12.52 -15.50
C LEU A 29 -1.67 11.31 -16.18
N LEU A 30 -1.57 10.18 -15.48
CA LEU A 30 -1.02 8.94 -16.05
C LEU A 30 -1.84 8.47 -17.26
N LYS A 31 -3.17 8.57 -17.20
CA LYS A 31 -4.06 8.22 -18.30
C LYS A 31 -3.87 9.15 -19.51
N ASP A 32 -3.69 10.45 -19.27
CA ASP A 32 -3.42 11.41 -20.34
C ASP A 32 -2.04 11.15 -20.98
N LEU A 33 -1.00 10.95 -20.18
CA LEU A 33 0.34 10.58 -20.66
C LEU A 33 0.30 9.28 -21.47
N TYR A 34 -0.50 8.30 -21.04
CA TYR A 34 -0.69 7.06 -21.77
C TYR A 34 -1.32 7.29 -23.15
N TYR A 35 -2.45 8.01 -23.22
CA TYR A 35 -3.15 8.24 -24.49
C TYR A 35 -2.38 9.10 -25.48
N LEU A 36 -1.59 10.04 -24.97
CA LEU A 36 -0.67 10.84 -25.78
C LEU A 36 0.58 10.06 -26.22
N GLY A 37 0.74 8.81 -25.74
CA GLY A 37 1.83 7.91 -26.11
C GLY A 37 3.15 8.20 -25.41
N PHE A 38 3.18 9.07 -24.39
CA PHE A 38 4.38 9.37 -23.61
C PHE A 38 4.87 8.16 -22.81
N LEU A 39 3.96 7.27 -22.40
CA LEU A 39 4.31 6.06 -21.66
C LEU A 39 4.61 4.85 -22.55
N SER A 40 4.71 5.03 -23.87
CA SER A 40 5.03 3.94 -24.78
C SER A 40 6.53 3.60 -24.77
N GLU A 41 6.84 2.31 -24.91
CA GLU A 41 8.20 1.81 -25.09
C GLU A 41 8.75 2.00 -26.50
N ASP A 42 7.91 2.42 -27.45
CA ASP A 42 8.32 2.65 -28.83
C ASP A 42 9.31 3.80 -28.93
N THR A 43 10.18 3.69 -29.92
CA THR A 43 11.16 4.71 -30.25
C THR A 43 10.59 5.71 -31.27
N ILE A 44 10.81 7.00 -31.04
CA ILE A 44 10.57 8.07 -32.01
C ILE A 44 11.91 8.65 -32.46
N GLU A 45 11.92 9.26 -33.65
CA GLU A 45 13.09 10.00 -34.15
C GLU A 45 12.82 11.50 -34.06
N VAL A 46 13.71 12.23 -33.39
CA VAL A 46 13.65 13.69 -33.24
C VAL A 46 15.00 14.25 -33.62
N GLU A 47 15.08 15.00 -34.72
CA GLU A 47 16.33 15.58 -35.23
C GLU A 47 17.48 14.55 -35.39
N GLY A 48 17.15 13.33 -35.85
CA GLY A 48 18.10 12.23 -36.01
C GLY A 48 18.40 11.42 -34.74
N TRP A 49 17.89 11.84 -33.58
CA TRP A 49 18.02 11.12 -32.32
C TRP A 49 16.88 10.12 -32.14
N LYS A 50 17.23 8.87 -31.82
CA LYS A 50 16.28 7.81 -31.47
C LYS A 50 16.02 7.83 -29.97
N ILE A 51 14.77 8.14 -29.59
CA ILE A 51 14.37 8.33 -28.19
C ILE A 51 13.19 7.41 -27.89
N ARG A 52 13.30 6.60 -26.83
CA ARG A 52 12.14 5.88 -26.27
C ARG A 52 11.30 6.85 -25.47
N ARG A 53 10.01 6.93 -25.77
CA ARG A 53 9.11 7.94 -25.19
C ARG A 53 9.06 7.82 -23.66
N ILE A 54 8.93 6.59 -23.15
CA ILE A 54 8.91 6.32 -21.71
C ILE A 54 10.18 6.79 -20.98
N ASP A 55 11.36 6.67 -21.61
CA ASP A 55 12.63 7.09 -21.00
C ASP A 55 12.72 8.62 -20.93
N LEU A 56 12.27 9.33 -21.97
CA LEU A 56 12.17 10.80 -21.95
C LEU A 56 11.16 11.26 -20.89
N THR A 57 9.99 10.62 -20.82
CA THR A 57 8.98 10.97 -19.81
C THR A 57 9.50 10.75 -18.39
N ALA A 58 10.16 9.62 -18.11
CA ALA A 58 10.77 9.37 -16.81
C ALA A 58 11.84 10.40 -16.46
N LEU A 59 12.63 10.86 -17.43
CA LEU A 59 13.65 11.89 -17.24
C LEU A 59 13.04 13.27 -16.89
N MET A 60 11.85 13.59 -17.42
CA MET A 60 11.17 14.87 -17.17
C MET A 60 10.42 14.91 -15.83
N LEU A 61 10.05 13.75 -15.28
CA LEU A 61 9.35 13.68 -14.00
C LEU A 61 10.29 14.05 -12.84
N PRO A 62 9.78 14.69 -11.77
CA PRO A 62 10.57 14.94 -10.59
C PRO A 62 11.06 13.61 -10.00
N LYS A 63 12.33 13.58 -9.59
CA LYS A 63 12.87 12.41 -8.90
C LYS A 63 12.18 12.26 -7.54
N PRO A 64 11.88 11.02 -7.11
CA PRO A 64 11.51 10.78 -5.73
C PRO A 64 12.61 11.35 -4.80
N PRO A 65 12.24 12.02 -3.70
CA PRO A 65 13.23 12.55 -2.77
C PRO A 65 13.99 11.41 -2.09
N GLU A 66 15.28 11.64 -1.85
CA GLU A 66 16.07 10.79 -0.97
C GLU A 66 15.60 10.96 0.48
N PRO A 67 15.83 9.98 1.39
CA PRO A 67 15.39 10.07 2.78
C PRO A 67 15.83 11.37 3.49
N GLU A 68 17.04 11.86 3.22
CA GLU A 68 17.56 13.09 3.81
C GLU A 68 16.82 14.35 3.30
N GLU A 69 16.23 14.29 2.11
CA GLU A 69 15.55 15.41 1.45
C GLU A 69 14.09 15.54 1.90
N VAL A 70 13.46 14.46 2.39
CA VAL A 70 12.05 14.46 2.80
C VAL A 70 11.77 15.53 3.85
N ALA A 71 12.61 15.65 4.87
CA ALA A 71 12.45 16.64 5.93
C ALA A 71 12.60 18.08 5.39
N LYS A 72 13.53 18.29 4.44
CA LYS A 72 13.72 19.58 3.79
C LYS A 72 12.48 20.00 3.01
N LEU A 73 11.93 19.11 2.20
CA LEU A 73 10.72 19.37 1.41
C LEU A 73 9.51 19.75 2.28
N LEU A 74 9.33 19.08 3.42
CA LEU A 74 8.22 19.35 4.35
C LEU A 74 8.37 20.67 5.11
N ASN A 75 9.59 21.20 5.22
CA ASN A 75 9.89 22.49 5.81
C ASN A 75 9.77 23.63 4.77
N GLU A 76 10.13 23.37 3.52
CA GLU A 76 10.05 24.34 2.42
C GLU A 76 8.61 24.62 2.00
N ASP A 77 7.74 23.59 2.00
CA ASP A 77 6.32 23.76 1.74
C ASP A 77 5.47 23.22 2.90
N PRO A 78 4.86 24.12 3.70
CA PRO A 78 4.02 23.71 4.82
C PRO A 78 2.75 22.97 4.37
N ASN A 79 2.34 23.10 3.10
CA ASN A 79 1.12 22.49 2.55
C ASN A 79 1.37 21.10 1.95
N VAL A 80 2.58 20.55 2.04
CA VAL A 80 2.84 19.17 1.63
C VAL A 80 2.05 18.24 2.56
N GLU A 81 0.96 17.71 2.02
CA GLU A 81 0.15 16.70 2.63
C GLU A 81 0.38 15.35 1.96
N SER A 82 0.47 14.31 2.78
CA SER A 82 0.53 12.94 2.31
C SER A 82 -0.46 12.13 3.12
N TYR A 83 -1.46 11.60 2.42
CA TYR A 83 -2.51 10.79 3.02
C TYR A 83 -2.73 9.56 2.15
N GLY A 84 -3.09 8.48 2.83
CA GLY A 84 -3.44 7.21 2.21
C GLY A 84 -4.35 6.47 3.16
N PHE A 85 -5.11 5.52 2.63
CA PHE A 85 -5.91 4.63 3.45
C PHE A 85 -6.09 3.32 2.70
N TYR A 86 -6.11 2.22 3.45
CA TYR A 86 -6.62 0.96 2.93
C TYR A 86 -8.06 0.76 3.39
N VAL A 87 -8.88 0.21 2.50
CA VAL A 87 -10.22 -0.28 2.82
C VAL A 87 -10.28 -1.75 2.44
N VAL A 88 -10.72 -2.58 3.37
CA VAL A 88 -11.05 -3.98 3.10
C VAL A 88 -12.54 -4.15 3.35
N GLU A 89 -13.30 -4.36 2.28
CA GLU A 89 -14.73 -4.65 2.36
C GLU A 89 -14.95 -6.14 2.14
N THR A 90 -15.75 -6.74 3.01
CA THR A 90 -16.16 -8.14 2.90
C THR A 90 -17.67 -8.25 3.04
N VAL A 91 -18.29 -9.08 2.21
CA VAL A 91 -19.71 -9.45 2.33
C VAL A 91 -19.76 -10.91 2.73
N THR A 92 -20.42 -11.19 3.85
CA THR A 92 -20.54 -12.56 4.36
C THR A 92 -21.78 -13.25 3.78
N LYS A 93 -21.84 -14.58 3.91
CA LYS A 93 -23.03 -15.39 3.53
C LYS A 93 -24.30 -15.09 4.34
N LYS A 94 -24.21 -14.24 5.36
CA LYS A 94 -25.33 -13.80 6.20
C LYS A 94 -25.77 -12.37 5.88
N ASP A 95 -25.47 -11.88 4.68
CA ASP A 95 -25.78 -10.51 4.25
C ASP A 95 -25.26 -9.43 5.22
N GLN A 96 -24.12 -9.72 5.89
CA GLN A 96 -23.40 -8.71 6.67
C GLN A 96 -22.26 -8.14 5.84
N LYS A 97 -22.19 -6.82 5.76
CA LYS A 97 -21.05 -6.09 5.21
C LYS A 97 -20.12 -5.69 6.35
N ILE A 98 -18.86 -6.08 6.24
CA ILE A 98 -17.82 -5.69 7.19
C ILE A 98 -16.77 -4.88 6.44
N THR A 99 -16.53 -3.66 6.92
CA THR A 99 -15.55 -2.74 6.36
C THR A 99 -14.45 -2.50 7.37
N TYR A 100 -13.21 -2.77 6.97
CA TYR A 100 -12.03 -2.38 7.72
C TYR A 100 -11.40 -1.15 7.06
N THR A 101 -11.17 -0.11 7.85
CA THR A 101 -10.50 1.12 7.39
C THR A 101 -9.17 1.27 8.13
N ILE A 102 -8.12 1.51 7.35
CA ILE A 102 -6.74 1.62 7.84
C ILE A 102 -6.15 2.93 7.32
N PRO A 103 -6.40 4.06 8.00
CA PRO A 103 -5.81 5.34 7.60
C PRO A 103 -4.30 5.32 7.84
N PHE A 104 -3.54 5.92 6.94
CA PHE A 104 -2.11 6.10 7.12
C PHE A 104 -1.88 7.25 8.10
N LEU A 105 -0.77 7.21 8.82
CA LEU A 105 -0.32 8.37 9.59
C LEU A 105 0.05 9.51 8.64
N ASP A 106 -0.17 10.75 9.08
CA ASP A 106 0.27 11.92 8.33
C ASP A 106 1.80 11.95 8.26
N ILE A 107 2.31 12.51 7.17
CA ILE A 107 3.75 12.51 6.89
C ILE A 107 4.56 13.22 7.99
N ARG A 108 4.02 14.23 8.66
CA ARG A 108 4.75 14.98 9.70
C ARG A 108 4.88 14.16 10.98
N THR A 109 3.81 13.49 11.39
CA THR A 109 3.87 12.50 12.48
C THR A 109 4.88 11.40 12.15
N ILE A 110 4.88 10.87 10.93
CA ILE A 110 5.85 9.84 10.52
C ILE A 110 7.28 10.34 10.63
N GLN A 111 7.57 11.56 10.14
CA GLN A 111 8.91 12.13 10.24
C GLN A 111 9.36 12.31 11.70
N SER A 112 8.44 12.58 12.64
CA SER A 112 8.76 12.65 14.06
C SER A 112 9.14 11.29 14.68
N ILE A 113 8.66 10.19 14.11
CA ILE A 113 8.91 8.83 14.59
C ILE A 113 10.17 8.27 13.90
N ILE A 114 10.20 8.32 12.57
CA ILE A 114 11.30 7.84 11.73
C ILE A 114 11.56 8.89 10.62
N PRO A 115 12.56 9.77 10.80
CA PRO A 115 12.95 10.75 9.79
C PRO A 115 13.30 10.09 8.45
N GLY A 116 12.92 10.74 7.35
CA GLY A 116 13.20 10.28 5.99
C GLY A 116 12.25 9.21 5.43
N VAL A 117 11.24 8.80 6.20
CA VAL A 117 10.26 7.79 5.79
C VAL A 117 8.97 8.43 5.25
N THR A 118 8.46 7.90 4.15
CA THR A 118 7.16 8.30 3.57
C THR A 118 5.99 7.54 4.19
N HIS A 119 4.77 8.04 4.06
CA HIS A 119 3.55 7.33 4.47
C HIS A 119 3.45 5.89 3.90
N VAL A 120 3.77 5.68 2.63
CA VAL A 120 3.76 4.34 2.00
C VAL A 120 4.83 3.43 2.59
N SER A 121 6.06 3.93 2.74
CA SER A 121 7.16 3.13 3.28
C SER A 121 6.98 2.82 4.76
N TYR A 122 6.42 3.73 5.57
CA TYR A 122 6.03 3.45 6.95
C TYR A 122 4.97 2.35 7.02
N GLN A 123 3.90 2.51 6.24
CA GLN A 123 2.78 1.57 6.20
C GLN A 123 3.21 0.15 5.79
N THR A 124 4.27 0.02 4.99
CA THR A 124 4.79 -1.27 4.51
C THR A 124 5.86 -1.84 5.45
N SER A 125 6.79 -1.00 5.92
CA SER A 125 7.96 -1.44 6.68
C SER A 125 7.64 -1.79 8.13
N ILE A 126 6.74 -1.05 8.79
CA ILE A 126 6.39 -1.32 10.19
C ILE A 126 5.73 -2.70 10.35
N PRO A 127 4.71 -3.07 9.57
CA PRO A 127 4.15 -4.42 9.66
C PRO A 127 5.19 -5.49 9.31
N ALA A 128 6.03 -5.29 8.29
CA ALA A 128 7.09 -6.23 7.93
C ALA A 128 8.12 -6.44 9.06
N ALA A 129 8.56 -5.36 9.72
CA ALA A 129 9.49 -5.42 10.84
C ALA A 129 8.89 -6.13 12.06
N ILE A 130 7.63 -5.85 12.38
CA ILE A 130 6.91 -6.52 13.48
C ILE A 130 6.76 -8.01 13.18
N PHE A 131 6.32 -8.36 11.97
CA PHE A 131 6.14 -9.76 11.56
C PHE A 131 7.47 -10.52 11.65
N THR A 132 8.55 -9.91 11.15
CA THR A 132 9.92 -10.46 11.26
C THR A 132 10.33 -10.67 12.72
N ALA A 133 10.09 -9.68 13.59
CA ALA A 133 10.40 -9.80 15.00
C ALA A 133 9.62 -10.93 15.68
N MET A 134 8.36 -11.15 15.29
CA MET A 134 7.53 -12.25 15.80
C MET A 134 8.03 -13.62 15.34
N ILE A 135 8.54 -13.74 14.11
CA ILE A 135 9.20 -14.97 13.63
C ILE A 135 10.46 -15.25 14.46
N VAL A 136 11.34 -14.26 14.63
CA VAL A 136 12.59 -14.39 15.40
C VAL A 136 12.33 -14.76 16.86
N LYS A 137 11.25 -14.23 17.45
CA LYS A 137 10.82 -14.54 18.83
C LYS A 137 10.06 -15.87 18.95
N ASN A 138 9.90 -16.63 17.86
CA ASN A 138 9.15 -17.88 17.81
C ASN A 138 7.67 -17.71 18.24
N GLU A 139 7.11 -16.51 18.04
CA GLU A 139 5.68 -16.20 18.25
C GLU A 139 4.83 -16.72 17.06
N ILE A 140 5.40 -16.69 15.84
CA ILE A 140 4.86 -17.35 14.64
C ILE A 140 5.55 -18.70 14.49
N LYS A 141 4.76 -19.78 14.45
CA LYS A 141 5.27 -21.17 14.53
C LYS A 141 5.11 -21.95 13.22
N GLU A 142 4.26 -21.45 12.34
CA GLU A 142 4.01 -21.95 11.01
C GLU A 142 5.34 -22.04 10.23
N ARG A 143 5.54 -23.14 9.49
CA ARG A 143 6.79 -23.44 8.78
C ARG A 143 6.52 -23.57 7.29
N GLY A 144 7.45 -23.06 6.48
CA GLY A 144 7.37 -23.12 5.02
C GLY A 144 7.30 -21.73 4.38
N VAL A 145 6.92 -21.71 3.10
CA VAL A 145 6.67 -20.48 2.34
C VAL A 145 5.17 -20.25 2.37
N LEU A 146 4.71 -19.39 3.28
CA LEU A 146 3.30 -19.19 3.59
C LEU A 146 2.95 -17.70 3.51
N PRO A 147 1.80 -17.34 2.91
CA PRO A 147 1.30 -15.98 2.96
C PRO A 147 0.65 -15.69 4.34
N PRO A 148 0.44 -14.40 4.69
CA PRO A 148 -0.04 -14.01 6.03
C PRO A 148 -1.41 -14.60 6.43
N GLU A 149 -2.30 -14.89 5.48
CA GLU A 149 -3.61 -15.48 5.73
C GLU A 149 -3.54 -16.95 6.18
N CYS A 150 -2.38 -17.61 6.11
CA CYS A 150 -2.16 -18.93 6.67
C CYS A 150 -1.83 -18.90 8.17
N ILE A 151 -1.57 -17.74 8.74
CA ILE A 151 -1.28 -17.60 10.17
C ILE A 151 -2.57 -17.78 10.97
N ASN A 152 -2.49 -18.57 12.05
CA ASN A 152 -3.66 -18.79 12.91
C ASN A 152 -4.19 -17.44 13.47
N THR A 153 -5.51 -17.38 13.67
CA THR A 153 -6.21 -16.16 14.08
C THR A 153 -5.65 -15.53 15.35
N GLU A 154 -5.25 -16.33 16.34
CA GLU A 154 -4.73 -15.80 17.61
C GLU A 154 -3.40 -15.05 17.40
N THR A 155 -2.45 -15.66 16.68
CA THR A 155 -1.17 -15.03 16.34
C THR A 155 -1.37 -13.81 15.43
N LEU A 156 -2.30 -13.90 14.46
CA LEU A 156 -2.65 -12.78 13.60
C LEU A 156 -3.20 -11.60 14.41
N MET A 157 -4.10 -11.83 15.36
CA MET A 157 -4.64 -10.76 16.22
C MET A 157 -3.55 -10.12 17.09
N LYS A 158 -2.60 -10.91 17.60
CA LYS A 158 -1.42 -10.39 18.32
C LYS A 158 -0.56 -9.50 17.41
N TYR A 159 -0.34 -9.92 16.18
CA TYR A 159 0.37 -9.14 15.17
C TYR A 159 -0.34 -7.82 14.87
N LEU A 160 -1.64 -7.84 14.56
CA LEU A 160 -2.43 -6.65 14.28
C LEU A 160 -2.46 -5.68 15.47
N LYS A 161 -2.48 -6.20 16.70
CA LYS A 161 -2.37 -5.37 17.91
C LYS A 161 -1.02 -4.64 17.97
N LYS A 162 0.10 -5.33 17.75
CA LYS A 162 1.44 -4.71 17.73
C LYS A 162 1.56 -3.66 16.60
N VAL A 163 0.94 -3.92 15.45
CA VAL A 163 0.85 -2.95 14.34
C VAL A 163 0.08 -1.69 14.78
N GLY A 164 -1.05 -1.87 15.47
CA GLY A 164 -1.83 -0.78 16.06
C GLY A 164 -1.08 0.03 17.14
N GLU A 165 -0.27 -0.63 17.96
CA GLU A 165 0.62 0.00 18.95
C GLU A 165 1.67 0.92 18.29
N ASN A 166 1.98 0.72 17.01
CA ASN A 166 2.87 1.56 16.21
C ASN A 166 2.10 2.60 15.34
N GLY A 167 0.85 2.90 15.72
CA GLY A 167 0.06 3.98 15.13
C GLY A 167 -0.73 3.59 13.87
N ILE A 168 -0.55 2.39 13.32
CA ILE A 168 -1.35 1.89 12.19
C ILE A 168 -2.67 1.32 12.72
N LYS A 169 -3.66 2.20 12.90
CA LYS A 169 -4.95 1.85 13.47
C LYS A 169 -5.83 1.14 12.42
N ILE A 170 -6.52 0.09 12.86
CA ILE A 170 -7.48 -0.66 12.05
C ILE A 170 -8.84 -0.47 12.71
N THR A 171 -9.77 0.18 12.00
CA THR A 171 -11.14 0.38 12.47
C THR A 171 -12.06 -0.57 11.73
N GLN A 172 -12.93 -1.28 12.47
CA GLN A 172 -13.94 -2.16 11.91
C GLN A 172 -15.32 -1.52 12.00
N HIS A 173 -16.07 -1.58 10.90
CA HIS A 173 -17.48 -1.21 10.81
C HIS A 173 -18.29 -2.41 10.33
N ILE A 174 -19.41 -2.70 10.98
CA ILE A 174 -20.30 -3.82 10.63
C ILE A 174 -21.67 -3.24 10.31
N GLU A 175 -22.18 -3.58 9.14
CA GLU A 175 -23.49 -3.18 8.64
C GLU A 175 -24.31 -4.42 8.30
N GLU A 176 -25.57 -4.45 8.71
CA GLU A 176 -26.53 -5.48 8.29
C GLU A 176 -27.24 -5.02 7.01
N ILE A 177 -27.24 -5.87 5.98
CA ILE A 177 -27.96 -5.60 4.74
C ILE A 177 -29.38 -6.14 4.92
N ILE A 178 -30.36 -5.24 4.96
CA ILE A 178 -31.78 -5.59 4.95
C ILE A 178 -32.25 -5.51 3.50
N ASN A 179 -32.62 -6.66 2.93
CA ASN A 179 -33.23 -6.78 1.60
C ASN A 179 -34.75 -6.61 1.65
#